data_AF-A0A381QGC2-F1
#
_entry.id   AF-A0A381QGC2-F1
#
_cell.length_a   1.000
_cell.length_b   1.000
_cell.length_c   1.000
_cell.angle_alpha   90.00
_cell.angle_beta   90.00
_cell.angle_gamma   90.00
#
_symmetry.space_group_name_H-M   'P 1'
#
loop_
_entity.id
_entity.type
_entity.pdbx_description
1 polymer ?
#
loop_
_entity_poly.entity_id
_entity_poly.type
_entity_poly.pdbx_seq_one_letter_code
_entity_poly.pdbx_strand_id
1 'polypeptide(L)'
;MDRLWATEHPTLCIHPGWPALTEREDVLESWKRILENPGQPGMDFYNARALVVGDIVLVICYEELSGSIMVATNGFVEERGVIKLFHHHAGPCAQPPRPTSAESDRAV
;
A
#
# COMPACT_ATOMS: atom_id res chain seq x y z
N MET A 1 11.44 -1.59 -5.05
CA MET A 1 10.87 -1.80 -3.71
C MET A 1 11.88 -1.63 -2.59
N ASP A 2 13.12 -2.10 -2.72
CA ASP A 2 14.13 -2.02 -1.67
C ASP A 2 14.30 -0.62 -1.00
N ARG A 3 14.41 0.45 -1.80
CA ARG A 3 14.56 1.82 -1.27
C ARG A 3 13.32 2.37 -0.56
N LEU A 4 12.13 1.84 -0.87
CA LEU A 4 10.85 2.34 -0.37
C LEU A 4 10.53 1.76 1.00
N TRP A 5 10.81 0.47 1.20
CA TRP A 5 10.51 -0.20 2.46
C TRP A 5 11.46 0.22 3.58
N ALA A 6 10.91 0.27 4.80
CA ALA A 6 11.62 0.53 6.04
C ALA A 6 12.79 -0.45 6.23
N THR A 7 13.82 0.01 6.93
CA THR A 7 15.05 -0.74 7.22
C THR A 7 15.39 -0.77 8.71
N GLU A 8 14.92 0.21 9.46
CA GLU A 8 15.14 0.37 10.91
C GLU A 8 13.88 0.03 11.70
N HIS A 9 12.69 0.09 11.07
CA HIS A 9 11.42 -0.26 11.68
C HIS A 9 10.90 -1.64 11.22
N PRO A 10 10.12 -2.36 12.07
CA PRO A 10 9.46 -3.60 11.68
C PRO A 10 8.54 -3.43 10.46
N THR A 11 8.50 -4.46 9.62
CA THR A 11 7.67 -4.47 8.40
C THR A 11 6.46 -5.41 8.52
N LEU A 12 5.36 -5.08 7.84
CA LEU A 12 4.20 -5.97 7.68
C LEU A 12 3.59 -5.81 6.28
N CYS A 13 3.60 -6.87 5.49
CA CYS A 13 2.94 -6.91 4.19
C CYS A 13 1.88 -8.03 4.13
N ILE A 14 0.70 -7.72 3.63
CA ILE A 14 -0.38 -8.68 3.40
C ILE A 14 -0.96 -8.40 2.01
N HIS A 15 -0.60 -9.23 1.03
CA HIS A 15 -1.18 -9.18 -0.31
C HIS A 15 -2.57 -9.82 -0.33
N PRO A 16 -3.43 -9.49 -1.30
CA PRO A 16 -4.76 -10.09 -1.41
C PRO A 16 -4.70 -11.62 -1.46
N GLY A 17 -5.25 -12.28 -0.44
CA GLY A 17 -5.30 -13.74 -0.32
C GLY A 17 -4.00 -14.42 0.12
N TRP A 18 -2.95 -13.66 0.47
CA TRP A 18 -1.68 -14.21 0.95
C TRP A 18 -1.60 -14.20 2.49
N PRO A 19 -0.74 -15.03 3.11
CA PRO A 19 -0.43 -14.91 4.53
C PRO A 19 0.32 -13.60 4.82
N ALA A 20 0.36 -13.20 6.10
CA ALA A 20 1.14 -12.06 6.54
C ALA A 20 2.64 -12.33 6.44
N LEU A 21 3.37 -11.33 5.94
CA LEU A 21 4.83 -11.33 5.82
C LEU A 21 5.39 -10.26 6.77
N THR A 22 6.23 -10.66 7.73
CA THR A 22 6.81 -9.75 8.73
C THR A 22 8.30 -9.50 8.51
N GLU A 23 9.00 -10.45 7.89
CA GLU A 23 10.42 -10.30 7.57
C GLU A 23 10.60 -9.47 6.31
N ARG A 24 11.50 -8.49 6.35
CA ARG A 24 11.71 -7.54 5.26
C ARG A 24 12.12 -8.24 3.97
N GLU A 25 12.96 -9.27 4.08
CA GLU A 25 13.41 -10.08 2.95
C GLU A 25 12.21 -10.76 2.25
N ASP A 26 11.29 -11.33 3.02
CA ASP A 26 10.08 -11.97 2.49
C ASP A 26 9.16 -10.95 1.83
N VAL A 27 9.03 -9.75 2.43
CA VAL A 27 8.30 -8.64 1.84
C VAL A 27 8.89 -8.27 0.48
N LEU A 28 10.20 -8.03 0.40
CA LEU A 28 10.85 -7.64 -0.86
C LEU A 28 10.77 -8.73 -1.93
N GLU A 29 10.96 -9.99 -1.54
CA GLU A 29 10.85 -11.13 -2.44
C GLU A 29 9.42 -11.30 -2.96
N SER A 30 8.41 -11.08 -2.12
CA SER A 30 7.01 -11.11 -2.56
C SER A 30 6.72 -10.06 -3.63
N TRP A 31 7.20 -8.83 -3.44
CA TRP A 31 7.05 -7.76 -4.42
C TRP A 31 7.80 -8.05 -5.71
N LYS A 32 9.02 -8.60 -5.61
CA LYS A 32 9.78 -9.02 -6.79
C LYS A 32 8.98 -10.02 -7.62
N ARG A 33 8.42 -11.06 -7.00
CA ARG A 33 7.58 -12.07 -7.67
C ARG A 33 6.35 -11.45 -8.36
N ILE A 34 5.68 -10.51 -7.70
CA ILE A 34 4.51 -9.81 -8.28
C ILE A 34 4.92 -8.94 -9.47
N LEU A 35 5.99 -8.17 -9.36
CA LEU A 35 6.43 -7.22 -10.39
C LEU A 35 7.11 -7.91 -11.59
N GLU A 36 7.73 -9.07 -11.38
CA GLU A 36 8.33 -9.88 -12.45
C GLU A 36 7.32 -10.77 -13.17
N ASN A 37 6.11 -10.94 -12.63
CA ASN A 37 5.06 -11.74 -13.26
C ASN A 37 4.51 -11.03 -14.51
N PRO A 38 4.73 -11.55 -15.73
CA PRO A 38 4.23 -10.92 -16.96
C PRO A 38 2.70 -10.97 -17.07
N GLY A 39 2.04 -11.85 -16.30
CA GLY A 39 0.59 -11.92 -16.20
C GLY A 39 0.01 -11.01 -15.11
N GLN A 40 0.83 -10.19 -14.44
CA GLN A 40 0.35 -9.25 -13.44
C GLN A 40 -0.54 -8.18 -14.13
N PRO A 41 -1.80 -8.03 -13.72
CA PRO A 41 -2.67 -6.99 -14.29
C PRO A 41 -2.12 -5.60 -13.99
N GLY A 42 -2.32 -4.68 -14.94
CA GLY A 42 -2.16 -3.26 -14.66
C GLY A 42 -3.11 -2.82 -13.56
N MET A 43 -2.69 -1.83 -12.78
CA MET A 43 -3.45 -1.31 -11.65
C MET A 43 -3.45 0.21 -11.68
N ASP A 44 -4.61 0.79 -11.40
CA ASP A 44 -4.79 2.21 -11.09
C ASP A 44 -5.35 2.34 -9.68
N PHE A 45 -5.32 3.53 -9.10
CA PHE A 45 -5.86 3.76 -7.75
C PHE A 45 -6.64 5.06 -7.64
N TYR A 46 -7.55 5.12 -6.66
CA TYR A 46 -8.35 6.31 -6.41
C TYR A 46 -8.67 6.49 -4.91
N ASN A 47 -9.16 7.70 -4.59
CA ASN A 47 -9.55 8.15 -3.26
C ASN A 47 -8.48 7.90 -2.20
N ALA A 48 -7.22 8.19 -2.55
CA ALA A 48 -6.11 8.11 -1.61
C ALA A 48 -6.31 9.17 -0.51
N ARG A 49 -6.37 8.74 0.75
CA ARG A 49 -6.55 9.61 1.92
C ARG A 49 -5.50 9.31 2.97
N ALA A 50 -4.81 10.36 3.42
CA ALA A 50 -3.86 10.27 4.52
C ALA A 50 -4.56 10.43 5.88
N LEU A 51 -4.12 9.65 6.87
CA LEU A 51 -4.42 9.79 8.28
C LEU A 51 -3.08 9.87 9.02
N VAL A 52 -2.87 10.94 9.79
CA VAL A 52 -1.65 11.15 10.56
C VAL A 52 -1.91 10.78 12.03
N VAL A 53 -1.08 9.89 12.59
CA VAL A 53 -1.16 9.41 13.97
C VAL A 53 0.23 9.51 14.60
N GLY A 54 0.48 10.60 15.33
CA GLY A 54 1.83 10.90 15.80
C GLY A 54 2.80 11.03 14.63
N ASP A 55 3.88 10.25 14.66
CA ASP A 55 4.92 10.22 13.62
C ASP A 55 4.63 9.22 12.49
N ILE A 56 3.48 8.54 12.53
CA ILE A 56 3.05 7.56 11.53
C ILE A 56 2.02 8.19 10.59
N VAL A 57 2.16 7.93 9.29
CA VAL A 57 1.15 8.28 8.28
C VAL A 57 0.56 7.01 7.70
N LEU A 58 -0.75 6.84 7.78
CA LEU A 58 -1.48 5.81 7.07
C LEU A 58 -2.14 6.41 5.83
N VAL A 59 -2.00 5.77 4.69
CA VAL A 59 -2.71 6.13 3.46
C VAL A 59 -3.65 5.00 3.09
N ILE A 60 -4.94 5.30 3.06
CA ILE A 60 -5.96 4.39 2.54
C ILE A 60 -6.21 4.73 1.08
N CYS A 61 -6.27 3.75 0.20
CA CYS A 61 -6.69 3.92 -1.18
C CYS A 61 -7.49 2.70 -1.67
N TYR A 62 -8.10 2.86 -2.85
CA TYR A 62 -8.73 1.76 -3.57
C TYR A 62 -7.93 1.47 -4.83
N GLU A 63 -7.50 0.22 -4.99
CA GLU A 63 -6.70 -0.26 -6.12
C GLU A 63 -7.61 -1.01 -7.08
N GLU A 64 -7.65 -0.60 -8.34
CA GLU A 64 -8.45 -1.23 -9.39
C GLU A 64 -7.60 -2.18 -10.22
N LEU A 65 -7.92 -3.47 -10.17
CA LEU A 65 -7.24 -4.54 -10.90
C LEU A 65 -8.25 -5.31 -11.74
N SER A 66 -8.23 -5.15 -13.06
CA SER A 66 -9.02 -5.95 -14.02
C SER A 66 -10.49 -6.17 -13.61
N GLY A 67 -11.19 -5.12 -13.19
CA GLY A 67 -12.60 -5.16 -12.79
C GLY A 67 -12.87 -5.63 -11.34
N SER A 68 -11.82 -5.89 -10.56
CA SER A 68 -11.89 -6.07 -9.11
C SER A 68 -11.28 -4.86 -8.39
N ILE A 69 -11.81 -4.53 -7.22
CA ILE A 69 -11.29 -3.42 -6.42
C ILE A 69 -10.77 -3.96 -5.09
N MET A 70 -9.53 -3.61 -4.76
CA MET A 70 -8.96 -3.84 -3.45
C MET A 70 -9.03 -2.55 -2.64
N VAL A 71 -9.19 -2.66 -1.33
CA VAL A 71 -8.87 -1.56 -0.40
C VAL A 71 -7.50 -1.84 0.19
N ALA A 72 -6.64 -0.83 0.20
CA ALA A 72 -5.29 -0.94 0.72
C ALA A 72 -5.06 0.08 1.84
N THR A 73 -4.34 -0.34 2.89
CA THR A 73 -3.74 0.56 3.88
C THR A 73 -2.23 0.50 3.73
N ASN A 74 -1.62 1.66 3.50
CA ASN A 74 -0.18 1.84 3.35
C ASN A 74 0.34 2.66 4.52
N GLY A 75 1.18 2.08 5.38
CA GLY A 75 1.74 2.76 6.54
C GLY A 75 3.15 3.24 6.29
N PHE A 76 3.39 4.50 6.62
CA PHE A 76 4.66 5.18 6.46
C PHE A 76 5.23 5.68 7.79
N VAL A 77 6.54 5.61 7.92
CA VAL A 77 7.33 6.06 9.07
C VAL A 77 8.57 6.82 8.59
N GLU A 78 9.10 7.75 9.37
CA GLU A 78 10.36 8.40 9.05
C GLU A 78 11.57 7.58 9.54
N GLU A 79 12.54 7.37 8.67
CA GLU A 79 13.88 6.86 9.00
C GLU A 79 14.92 7.90 8.58
N ARG A 80 15.55 8.55 9.57
CA ARG A 80 16.62 9.54 9.36
C ARG A 80 16.23 10.64 8.35
N GLY A 81 15.04 11.21 8.47
CA GLY A 81 14.54 12.24 7.55
C GLY A 81 13.99 11.72 6.23
N VAL A 82 13.86 10.40 6.05
CA VAL A 82 13.29 9.79 4.84
C VAL A 82 12.02 9.02 5.18
N ILE A 83 10.93 9.32 4.49
CA ILE A 83 9.68 8.58 4.63
C ILE A 83 9.80 7.20 3.98
N LYS A 84 9.44 6.17 4.74
CA LYS A 84 9.56 4.76 4.39
C LYS A 84 8.24 4.03 4.58
N LEU A 85 7.93 3.11 3.69
CA LEU A 85 6.80 2.20 3.84
C LEU A 85 7.17 1.09 4.83
N PHE A 86 6.43 0.97 5.93
CA PHE A 86 6.59 -0.15 6.88
C PHE A 86 5.41 -1.12 6.84
N HIS A 87 4.28 -0.70 6.27
CA HIS A 87 3.06 -1.50 6.22
C HIS A 87 2.39 -1.41 4.85
N HIS A 88 1.97 -2.56 4.31
CA HIS A 88 1.02 -2.63 3.21
C HIS A 88 0.05 -3.77 3.48
N HIS A 89 -1.25 -3.50 3.45
CA HIS A 89 -2.27 -4.54 3.50
C HIS A 89 -3.36 -4.22 2.51
N ALA A 90 -3.55 -5.09 1.53
CA ALA A 90 -4.60 -5.01 0.53
C ALA A 90 -5.52 -6.24 0.58
N GLY A 91 -6.81 -6.02 0.35
CA GLY A 91 -7.82 -7.08 0.28
C GLY A 91 -9.06 -6.65 -0.50
N PRO A 92 -9.90 -7.61 -0.94
CA PRO A 92 -11.04 -7.32 -1.79
C PRO A 92 -12.07 -6.40 -1.11
N CYS A 93 -12.50 -5.37 -1.83
CA CYS A 93 -13.57 -4.48 -1.41
C CYS A 93 -14.82 -4.75 -2.25
N ALA A 94 -15.81 -5.44 -1.67
CA ALA A 94 -17.05 -5.79 -2.37
C ALA A 94 -17.96 -4.58 -2.66
N GLN A 95 -17.84 -3.50 -1.87
CA GLN A 95 -18.64 -2.29 -2.00
C GLN A 95 -17.75 -1.04 -1.90
N PRO A 96 -16.95 -0.76 -2.94
CA PRO A 96 -16.05 0.38 -2.93
C PRO A 96 -16.81 1.69 -3.18
N PRO A 97 -16.31 2.83 -2.65
CA PRO A 97 -16.86 4.13 -2.97
C PRO A 97 -16.60 4.46 -4.44
N ARG A 98 -17.34 5.45 -4.97
CA ARG A 98 -17.06 5.97 -6.31
C ARG A 98 -15.73 6.74 -6.31
N PRO A 99 -14.96 6.71 -7.40
CA PRO A 99 -13.82 7.60 -7.57
C PRO A 99 -14.24 9.07 -7.40
N THR A 100 -13.55 9.79 -6.53
CA THR A 100 -13.65 11.24 -6.37
C THR A 100 -12.61 11.90 -7.27
N SER A 101 -13.00 12.92 -8.02
CA SER A 101 -12.07 13.74 -8.79
C SER A 101 -11.01 14.35 -7.86
N ALA A 102 -9.74 14.32 -8.26
CA ALA A 102 -8.56 14.73 -7.47
C ALA A 102 -8.55 16.19 -6.96
N GLU A 103 -9.61 16.97 -7.21
CA GLU A 103 -9.71 18.39 -6.86
C GLU A 103 -10.18 18.65 -5.41
N SER A 104 -10.73 17.66 -4.69
CA SER A 104 -11.39 17.92 -3.39
C SER A 104 -10.54 17.72 -2.12
N ASP A 105 -9.32 17.17 -2.21
CA ASP A 105 -8.58 16.71 -1.01
C ASP A 105 -7.40 17.60 -0.58
N ARG A 106 -7.36 18.87 -1.03
CA ARG A 106 -6.59 19.91 -0.30
C ARG A 106 -7.39 20.40 0.91
N ALA A 107 -7.62 19.51 1.87
CA ALA A 107 -8.26 19.86 3.14
C ALA A 107 -7.31 19.59 4.30
N VAL A 108 -6.79 20.73 4.81
CA VAL A 108 -6.12 21.01 6.09
C VAL A 108 -4.67 20.58 6.23
#